data_AF-A0A1I6C5B5-F1
#
_entry.id   AF-A0A1I6C5B5-F1
#
_cell.length_a   1.000
_cell.length_b   1.000
_cell.length_c   1.000
_cell.angle_alpha   90.00
_cell.angle_beta   90.00
_cell.angle_gamma   90.00
#
_symmetry.space_group_name_H-M   'P 1'
#
loop_
_entity.id
_entity.type
_entity.pdbx_description
1 polymer ?
#
loop_
_entity_poly.entity_id
_entity_poly.type
_entity_poly.pdbx_seq_one_letter_code
_entity_poly.pdbx_strand_id
1 'polypeptide(L)'
;MHKIWLLISLFVSAMLTWIFIPKPFDEFPLFGDVATLVFIPAYFVLFSVILNVLIWIIKNRRIKVLILFLLLSLLGVSSVLLLRQNYGPSISYFLTLIGLVFGFAHFSFSEVLRKRRQ
;
A
#
# COMPACT_ATOMS: atom_id res chain seq x y z
N MET A 1 17.93 -12.82 -1.09
CA MET A 1 17.61 -11.49 -1.66
C MET A 1 16.12 -11.20 -1.61
N HIS A 2 15.22 -11.92 -2.29
CA HIS A 2 13.76 -11.63 -2.22
C HIS A 2 13.16 -11.56 -0.80
N LYS A 3 13.48 -12.51 0.09
CA LYS A 3 13.02 -12.47 1.50
C LYS A 3 13.55 -11.26 2.28
N ILE A 4 14.80 -10.87 2.03
CA ILE A 4 15.46 -9.71 2.66
C ILE A 4 14.82 -8.42 2.13
N TRP A 5 14.56 -8.34 0.83
CA TRP A 5 13.82 -7.24 0.19
C TRP A 5 12.44 -7.05 0.83
N LEU A 6 11.64 -8.13 0.95
CA LEU A 6 10.32 -8.05 1.58
C LEU A 6 10.40 -7.59 3.05
N LEU A 7 11.41 -8.02 3.80
CA LEU A 7 11.59 -7.65 5.20
C LEU A 7 11.96 -6.16 5.35
N ILE A 8 12.85 -5.66 4.49
CA ILE A 8 13.21 -4.23 4.43
C ILE A 8 12.00 -3.40 3.99
N SER A 9 11.32 -3.80 2.92
CA SER A 9 10.11 -3.13 2.45
C SER A 9 9.04 -3.09 3.52
N LEU A 10 8.81 -4.19 4.26
CA LEU A 10 7.87 -4.25 5.38
C LEU A 10 8.23 -3.24 6.46
N PHE A 11 9.48 -3.25 6.92
CA PHE A 11 9.94 -2.40 8.00
C PHE A 11 9.84 -0.92 7.63
N VAL A 12 10.35 -0.54 6.46
CA VAL A 12 10.34 0.84 5.98
C VAL A 12 8.91 1.33 5.75
N SER A 13 8.08 0.54 5.07
CA SER A 13 6.70 0.93 4.80
C SER A 13 5.86 1.01 6.07
N ALA A 14 6.04 0.10 7.03
CA ALA A 14 5.33 0.15 8.31
C ALA A 14 5.73 1.40 9.11
N MET A 15 7.03 1.69 9.18
CA MET A 15 7.55 2.87 9.88
C MET A 15 7.00 4.16 9.27
N LEU A 16 7.07 4.31 7.93
CA LEU A 16 6.58 5.50 7.24
C LEU A 16 5.06 5.65 7.36
N THR A 17 4.31 4.56 7.25
CA THR A 17 2.84 4.57 7.39
C THR A 17 2.44 5.01 8.80
N TRP A 18 3.16 4.57 9.83
CA TRP A 18 2.88 4.93 11.22
C TRP A 18 3.21 6.39 11.53
N ILE A 19 4.37 6.88 11.06
CA ILE A 19 4.83 8.24 11.34
C ILE A 19 3.98 9.28 10.60
N PHE A 20 3.66 9.00 9.33
CA PHE A 20 2.99 9.97 8.45
C PHE A 20 1.49 9.72 8.31
N ILE A 21 0.87 9.00 9.26
CA ILE A 21 -0.57 8.79 9.21
C ILE A 21 -1.30 10.15 9.20
N PRO A 22 -2.15 10.42 8.20
CA PRO A 22 -2.81 11.71 8.10
C PRO A 22 -3.78 11.88 9.27
N LYS A 23 -3.61 12.94 10.06
CA LYS A 23 -4.48 13.28 11.18
C LYS A 23 -5.50 14.33 10.74
N PRO A 24 -6.75 14.26 11.20
CA PRO A 24 -7.84 15.11 10.70
C PRO A 24 -7.70 16.62 10.97
N PHE A 25 -6.68 17.09 11.69
CA PHE A 25 -6.51 18.50 12.07
C PHE A 25 -5.05 18.84 12.39
N ASP A 26 -4.12 18.64 11.45
CA ASP A 26 -2.79 19.20 11.65
C ASP A 26 -2.86 20.73 11.54
N GLU A 27 -2.30 21.44 12.53
CA GLU A 27 -2.30 22.91 12.66
C GLU A 27 -1.64 23.65 11.46
N PHE A 28 -1.08 22.91 10.52
CA PHE A 28 -0.39 23.40 9.33
C PHE A 28 -0.75 22.56 8.09
N PRO A 29 -1.63 23.06 7.19
CA PRO A 29 -2.11 22.30 6.04
C PRO A 29 -1.00 21.83 5.10
N LEU A 30 0.08 22.61 4.95
CA LEU A 30 1.24 22.27 4.12
C LEU A 30 1.99 21.02 4.61
N PHE A 31 2.08 20.78 5.92
CA PHE A 31 2.77 19.60 6.45
C PHE A 31 1.89 18.35 6.38
N GLY A 32 0.56 18.50 6.48
CA GLY A 32 -0.40 17.43 6.21
C GLY A 32 -0.35 16.93 4.76
N ASP A 33 -0.13 17.84 3.80
CA ASP A 33 0.01 17.49 2.39
C ASP A 33 1.31 16.71 2.09
N VAL A 34 2.43 17.13 2.69
CA VAL A 34 3.71 16.40 2.55
C VAL A 34 3.64 15.03 3.24
N ALA A 35 3.03 14.94 4.42
CA ALA A 35 2.81 13.67 5.11
C ALA A 35 1.97 12.72 4.26
N THR A 36 0.91 13.20 3.64
CA THR A 36 0.04 12.42 2.75
C THR A 36 0.79 11.89 1.52
N LEU A 37 1.68 12.69 0.93
CA LEU A 37 2.51 12.28 -0.21
C LEU A 37 3.49 11.15 0.14
N VAL A 38 3.96 11.06 1.38
CA VAL A 38 4.82 9.96 1.87
C VAL A 38 3.99 8.76 2.32
N PHE A 39 2.86 9.02 2.99
CA PHE A 39 1.96 8.02 3.53
C PHE A 39 1.34 7.14 2.44
N ILE A 40 0.83 7.73 1.35
CA ILE A 40 0.12 6.97 0.32
C ILE A 40 1.03 5.90 -0.32
N PRO A 41 2.22 6.22 -0.85
CA PRO A 41 3.13 5.20 -1.38
C PRO A 41 3.48 4.15 -0.31
N ALA A 42 3.79 4.57 0.92
CA ALA A 42 4.15 3.65 2.00
C ALA A 42 3.02 2.68 2.36
N TYR A 43 1.79 3.17 2.49
CA TYR A 43 0.61 2.38 2.82
C TYR A 43 0.31 1.31 1.77
N PHE A 44 0.40 1.67 0.49
CA PHE A 44 0.18 0.73 -0.60
C PHE A 44 1.34 -0.26 -0.79
N VAL A 45 2.58 0.15 -0.52
CA VAL A 45 3.73 -0.76 -0.49
C VAL A 45 3.62 -1.76 0.67
N LEU A 46 3.19 -1.32 1.85
CA LEU A 46 2.94 -2.21 2.99
C LEU A 46 1.94 -3.31 2.62
N PHE A 47 0.83 -2.93 2.00
CA PHE A 47 -0.18 -3.88 1.52
C PHE A 47 0.36 -4.80 0.43
N SER A 48 1.19 -4.29 -0.48
CA SER A 48 1.88 -5.09 -1.50
C SER A 48 2.77 -6.18 -0.88
N VAL A 49 3.45 -5.89 0.23
CA VAL A 49 4.23 -6.88 0.97
C VAL A 49 3.33 -7.92 1.64
N ILE A 50 2.24 -7.50 2.30
CA ILE A 50 1.26 -8.39 2.92
C ILE A 50 0.67 -9.36 1.88
N LEU A 51 0.32 -8.85 0.69
CA LEU A 51 -0.17 -9.66 -0.43
C LEU A 51 0.87 -10.68 -0.90
N ASN A 52 2.14 -10.29 -1.03
CA ASN A 52 3.21 -11.22 -1.40
C ASN A 52 3.34 -12.37 -0.39
N VAL A 53 3.23 -12.09 0.91
CA VAL A 53 3.26 -13.13 1.96
C VAL A 53 2.03 -14.03 1.90
N LEU A 54 0.83 -13.47 1.74
CA LEU A 54 -0.42 -14.23 1.62
C LEU A 54 -0.43 -15.15 0.40
N ILE A 55 0.05 -14.67 -0.75
CA ILE A 55 0.17 -15.45 -1.98
C ILE A 55 1.11 -16.65 -1.79
N TRP A 56 2.10 -16.54 -0.91
CA TRP A 56 3.01 -17.65 -0.61
C TRP A 56 2.34 -18.72 0.25
N ILE A 57 1.50 -18.33 1.21
CA ILE A 57 0.80 -19.25 2.12
C ILE A 57 -0.31 -20.01 1.38
N ILE A 58 -1.04 -19.34 0.48
CA ILE A 58 -2.22 -19.91 -0.18
C ILE A 58 -1.79 -20.73 -1.42
N LYS A 59 -1.96 -22.06 -1.35
CA LYS A 59 -1.70 -22.96 -2.48
C LYS A 59 -2.81 -22.96 -3.54
N ASN A 60 -4.07 -22.79 -3.13
CA ASN A 60 -5.22 -22.86 -4.03
C ASN A 60 -5.38 -21.57 -4.86
N ARG A 61 -5.32 -21.70 -6.20
CA ARG A 61 -5.39 -20.58 -7.14
C ARG A 61 -6.72 -19.82 -7.10
N ARG A 62 -7.86 -20.50 -6.93
CA ARG A 62 -9.18 -19.83 -6.90
C ARG A 62 -9.35 -18.98 -5.65
N ILE A 63 -9.00 -19.54 -4.49
CA ILE A 63 -9.04 -18.86 -3.19
C ILE A 63 -8.09 -17.66 -3.18
N LYS A 64 -6.90 -17.81 -3.77
CA LYS A 64 -5.91 -16.73 -3.89
C LYS A 64 -6.45 -15.52 -4.65
N VAL A 65 -7.10 -15.73 -5.80
CA VAL A 65 -7.69 -14.64 -6.59
C VAL A 65 -8.80 -13.93 -5.81
N LEU A 66 -9.66 -14.69 -5.12
CA LEU A 66 -10.76 -14.14 -4.34
C LEU A 66 -10.26 -13.28 -3.17
N ILE A 67 -9.24 -13.77 -2.45
CA ILE A 67 -8.59 -13.01 -1.36
C ILE A 67 -7.91 -11.76 -1.89
N LEU A 68 -7.21 -11.83 -3.02
CA LEU A 68 -6.61 -10.67 -3.67
C LEU A 68 -7.64 -9.60 -4.02
N PHE A 69 -8.76 -10.00 -4.61
CA PHE A 69 -9.84 -9.09 -4.97
C PHE A 69 -10.47 -8.42 -3.75
N LEU A 70 -10.75 -9.19 -2.70
CA LEU A 70 -11.27 -8.66 -1.43
C LEU A 70 -10.30 -7.67 -0.78
N LEU A 71 -9.00 -8.01 -0.73
CA LEU A 71 -7.98 -7.14 -0.15
C LEU A 71 -7.79 -5.85 -0.95
N LEU A 72 -7.76 -5.92 -2.28
CA LEU A 72 -7.69 -4.73 -3.15
C LEU A 72 -8.91 -3.84 -2.98
N SER A 73 -10.11 -4.42 -2.90
CA SER A 73 -11.34 -3.68 -2.68
C SER A 73 -11.34 -3.01 -1.30
N LEU A 74 -10.95 -3.75 -0.26
CA LEU A 74 -10.84 -3.22 1.10
C LEU A 74 -9.82 -2.08 1.17
N LEU A 75 -8.66 -2.23 0.50
CA LEU A 75 -7.60 -1.22 0.45
C LEU A 75 -8.05 0.05 -0.28
N GLY A 76 -8.76 -0.12 -1.40
CA GLY A 76 -9.35 1.00 -2.14
C GLY A 76 -10.35 1.77 -1.29
N VAL A 77 -11.26 1.06 -0.61
CA VAL A 77 -12.25 1.68 0.27
C VAL A 77 -11.61 2.34 1.48
N SER A 78 -10.68 1.66 2.17
CA SER A 78 -10.02 2.19 3.37
C SER A 78 -9.19 3.44 3.07
N SER A 79 -8.45 3.44 1.97
CA SER A 79 -7.64 4.60 1.56
C SER A 79 -8.51 5.81 1.21
N VAL A 80 -9.61 5.62 0.48
CA VAL A 80 -10.54 6.72 0.17
C VAL A 80 -11.20 7.26 1.43
N LEU A 81 -11.60 6.39 2.36
CA LEU A 81 -12.20 6.81 3.64
C LEU A 81 -11.21 7.61 4.50
N LEU A 82 -9.95 7.16 4.58
CA LEU A 82 -8.89 7.88 5.29
C LEU A 82 -8.60 9.25 4.66
N LEU A 83 -8.47 9.32 3.34
CA LEU A 83 -8.16 10.56 2.63
C LEU A 83 -9.33 11.54 2.64
N ARG A 84 -10.58 11.06 2.64
CA ARG A 84 -11.78 11.90 2.73
C ARG A 84 -11.91 12.69 4.03
N GLN A 85 -11.14 12.35 5.06
CA GLN A 85 -11.09 13.14 6.29
C GLN A 85 -10.42 14.50 6.07
N ASN A 86 -9.49 14.59 5.11
CA ASN A 86 -8.67 15.78 4.86
C ASN A 86 -8.87 16.38 3.45
N TYR A 87 -9.34 15.58 2.49
CA TYR A 87 -9.42 15.96 1.08
C TYR A 87 -10.82 15.79 0.49
N GLY A 88 -11.13 16.61 -0.51
CA GLY A 88 -12.35 16.48 -1.30
C GLY A 88 -12.40 15.14 -2.08
N PRO A 89 -13.59 14.67 -2.50
CA PRO A 89 -13.77 13.35 -3.08
C PRO A 89 -12.84 13.06 -4.26
N SER A 90 -12.73 13.99 -5.20
CA SER A 90 -11.93 13.84 -6.42
C SER A 90 -10.44 13.68 -6.13
N ILE A 91 -9.91 14.44 -5.17
CA ILE A 91 -8.51 14.39 -4.76
C ILE A 91 -8.23 13.06 -4.06
N SER A 92 -9.12 12.61 -3.17
CA SER A 92 -8.99 11.31 -2.49
C SER A 92 -8.95 10.15 -3.49
N TYR A 93 -9.81 10.14 -4.51
CA TYR A 93 -9.76 9.11 -5.56
C TYR A 93 -8.46 9.15 -6.37
N PHE A 94 -8.00 10.35 -6.75
CA PHE A 94 -6.77 10.52 -7.50
C PHE A 94 -5.54 10.04 -6.72
N LEU A 95 -5.45 10.42 -5.45
CA LEU A 95 -4.40 10.01 -4.53
C LEU A 95 -4.41 8.49 -4.27
N THR A 96 -5.58 7.89 -4.07
CA THR A 96 -5.74 6.43 -3.99
C THR A 96 -5.24 5.74 -5.26
N LEU A 97 -5.52 6.30 -6.45
CA LEU A 97 -5.06 5.75 -7.72
C LEU A 97 -3.52 5.80 -7.85
N ILE A 98 -2.89 6.89 -7.42
CA ILE A 98 -1.42 6.99 -7.34
C ILE A 98 -0.86 5.90 -6.40
N GLY A 99 -1.45 5.76 -5.22
CA GLY A 99 -1.08 4.71 -4.27
C GLY A 99 -1.15 3.31 -4.87
N LEU A 100 -2.24 3.00 -5.58
CA LEU A 100 -2.41 1.73 -6.28
C LEU A 100 -1.29 1.48 -7.30
N VAL A 101 -0.88 2.49 -8.07
CA VAL A 101 0.23 2.38 -9.02
C VAL A 101 1.53 2.02 -8.30
N PHE A 102 1.85 2.66 -7.18
CA PHE A 102 3.04 2.32 -6.38
C PHE A 102 2.96 0.91 -5.80
N GLY A 103 1.82 0.53 -5.24
CA GLY A 103 1.60 -0.82 -4.69
C GLY A 103 1.76 -1.91 -5.76
N PHE A 104 1.22 -1.67 -6.96
CA PHE A 104 1.34 -2.56 -8.11
C PHE A 104 2.79 -2.63 -8.63
N ALA A 105 3.46 -1.49 -8.79
CA ALA A 105 4.85 -1.44 -9.20
C ALA A 105 5.77 -2.22 -8.23
N HIS A 106 5.58 -2.03 -6.92
CA HIS A 106 6.31 -2.79 -5.90
C HIS A 106 5.98 -4.29 -5.95
N PHE A 107 4.72 -4.64 -6.20
CA PHE A 107 4.29 -6.04 -6.33
C PHE A 107 4.96 -6.70 -7.54
N SER A 108 4.90 -6.07 -8.71
CA SER A 108 5.54 -6.55 -9.94
C SER A 108 7.05 -6.68 -9.78
N PHE A 109 7.71 -5.70 -9.16
CA PHE A 109 9.14 -5.77 -8.89
C PHE A 109 9.50 -6.94 -7.98
N SER A 110 8.71 -7.14 -6.93
CA SER A 110 8.87 -8.26 -5.99
C SER A 110 8.68 -9.62 -6.68
N GLU A 111 7.72 -9.73 -7.59
CA GLU A 111 7.49 -10.92 -8.42
C GLU A 111 8.63 -11.19 -9.41
N VAL A 112 9.19 -10.16 -10.07
CA VAL A 112 10.35 -10.30 -10.95
C VAL A 112 11.57 -10.80 -10.17
N LEU A 113 11.84 -10.22 -9.00
CA LEU A 113 12.91 -10.67 -8.11
C LEU A 113 12.72 -12.11 -7.63
N ARG A 114 11.46 -12.55 -7.46
CA ARG A 114 11.13 -13.92 -7.11
C ARG A 114 11.45 -14.89 -8.24
N LYS A 115 10.99 -14.58 -9.47
CA LYS A 115 11.19 -15.43 -10.65
C LYS A 115 12.65 -15.56 -11.07
N ARG A 116 13.48 -14.53 -10.90
CA ARG A 116 14.93 -14.60 -11.20
C ARG A 116 15.73 -15.56 -10.29
N ARG A 117 15.09 -16.17 -9.29
CA ARG A 117 15.75 -17.02 -8.29
C ARG A 117 15.24 -18.46 -8.27
N GLN A 118 14.21 -18.78 -9.07
CA GLN A 118 13.77 -20.14 -9.36
C GLN A 118 14.43 -20.61 -10.65
#